data_AF-A0A3B0U1M9-F1
#
_entry.id   AF-A0A3B0U1M9-F1
#
_cell.length_a   1.000
_cell.length_b   1.000
_cell.length_c   1.000
_cell.angle_alpha   90.00
_cell.angle_beta   90.00
_cell.angle_gamma   90.00
#
_symmetry.space_group_name_H-M   'P 1'
#
loop_
_entity.id
_entity.type
_entity.pdbx_description
1 polymer ?
#
loop_
_entity_poly.entity_id
_entity_poly.type
_entity_poly.pdbx_seq_one_letter_code
_entity_poly.pdbx_strand_id
1 'polypeptide(L)'
;EDFVKAVVAWASDPKEDKALMRGAVNQFKVMPKQLFKKEDLTKIAEYIYDNEIEQPAWFKSHFSTMHPNGMGSKKGMKMSN
;
A
#
# COMPACT_ATOMS: atom_id res chain seq x y z
N GLU A 1 -13.38 -9.68 0.68
CA GLU A 1 -13.87 -8.73 -0.37
C GLU A 1 -13.43 -7.28 -0.16
N ASP A 2 -13.35 -6.79 1.09
CA ASP A 2 -13.09 -5.35 1.34
C ASP A 2 -11.73 -4.85 0.84
N PHE A 3 -10.69 -5.68 0.91
CA PHE A 3 -9.37 -5.36 0.34
C PHE A 3 -9.44 -5.16 -1.18
N VAL A 4 -9.98 -6.15 -1.90
CA VAL A 4 -10.11 -6.11 -3.38
C VAL A 4 -10.90 -4.88 -3.81
N LYS A 5 -12.04 -4.61 -3.15
CA LYS A 5 -12.86 -3.42 -3.43
C LYS A 5 -12.08 -2.12 -3.19
N ALA A 6 -11.32 -2.03 -2.10
CA ALA A 6 -10.53 -0.85 -1.78
C ALA A 6 -9.40 -0.62 -2.80
N VAL A 7 -8.68 -1.68 -3.22
CA VAL A 7 -7.62 -1.58 -4.23
C VAL A 7 -8.18 -1.18 -5.59
N VAL A 8 -9.28 -1.81 -6.03
CA VAL A 8 -9.93 -1.47 -7.30
C VAL A 8 -10.45 -0.03 -7.29
N ALA A 9 -11.09 0.41 -6.21
CA ALA A 9 -11.55 1.79 -6.07
C ALA A 9 -10.40 2.80 -6.09
N TRP A 10 -9.31 2.50 -5.36
CA TRP A 10 -8.11 3.34 -5.32
C TRP A 10 -7.44 3.44 -6.70
N ALA A 11 -7.23 2.33 -7.41
CA ALA A 11 -6.60 2.34 -8.72
C ALA A 11 -7.45 3.06 -9.79
N SER A 12 -8.79 3.02 -9.66
CA SER A 12 -9.72 3.62 -10.61
C SER A 12 -9.95 5.11 -10.41
N ASP A 13 -9.91 5.59 -9.16
CA ASP A 13 -10.16 6.99 -8.78
C ASP A 13 -9.37 7.33 -7.50
N PRO A 14 -8.03 7.43 -7.60
CA PRO A 14 -7.18 7.73 -6.45
C PRO A 14 -7.40 9.17 -6.02
N LYS A 15 -7.81 9.36 -4.75
CA LYS A 15 -8.12 10.68 -4.18
C LYS A 15 -7.44 10.86 -2.84
N GLU A 16 -6.78 12.00 -2.65
CA GLU A 16 -6.00 12.30 -1.44
C GLU A 16 -6.82 12.17 -0.15
N ASP A 17 -8.08 12.61 -0.15
CA ASP A 17 -8.99 12.55 0.99
C ASP A 17 -9.39 11.11 1.38
N LYS A 18 -9.41 10.20 0.39
CA LYS A 18 -9.70 8.76 0.55
C LYS A 18 -8.45 7.91 0.83
N ALA A 19 -7.27 8.51 0.91
CA ALA A 19 -6.03 7.78 1.11
C ALA A 19 -5.96 7.14 2.51
N LEU A 20 -5.77 5.81 2.56
CA LEU A 20 -5.45 5.10 3.80
C LEU A 20 -3.98 5.31 4.20
N MET A 21 -3.08 5.41 3.22
CA MET A 21 -1.64 5.62 3.41
C MET A 21 -1.27 7.11 3.26
N ARG A 22 -1.77 7.96 4.17
CA ARG A 22 -1.56 9.43 4.10
C ARG A 22 -0.08 9.84 4.01
N GLY A 23 0.80 9.15 4.74
CA GLY A 23 2.25 9.42 4.68
C GLY A 23 2.85 9.21 3.29
N ALA A 24 2.40 8.17 2.58
CA ALA A 24 2.83 7.90 1.21
C ALA A 24 2.33 8.99 0.25
N VAL A 25 1.06 9.41 0.37
CA VAL A 25 0.52 10.49 -0.47
C VAL A 25 1.21 11.84 -0.20
N ASN A 26 1.53 12.15 1.05
CA ASN A 26 2.26 13.38 1.38
C ASN A 26 3.66 13.41 0.72
N GLN A 27 4.34 12.26 0.73
CA GLN A 27 5.71 12.13 0.22
C GLN A 27 5.77 11.98 -1.31
N PHE A 28 4.88 11.18 -1.89
CA PHE A 28 4.94 10.77 -3.29
C PHE A 28 3.81 11.34 -4.16
N LYS A 29 2.92 12.15 -3.58
CA LYS A 29 1.67 12.63 -4.18
C LYS A 29 0.71 11.47 -4.49
N VAL A 30 -0.48 11.82 -4.97
CA VAL A 30 -1.53 10.86 -5.29
C VAL A 30 -1.08 10.00 -6.48
N MET A 31 -1.32 8.69 -6.38
CA MET A 31 -1.07 7.75 -7.47
C MET A 31 -1.82 8.20 -8.73
N PRO A 32 -1.21 8.18 -9.93
CA PRO A 32 -1.96 8.42 -11.16
C PRO A 32 -3.06 7.37 -11.37
N LYS A 33 -4.23 7.82 -11.85
CA LYS A 33 -5.33 6.93 -12.21
C LYS A 33 -4.86 5.88 -13.22
N GLN A 34 -5.18 4.62 -12.96
CA GLN A 34 -4.87 3.52 -13.85
C GLN A 34 -5.97 3.37 -14.90
N LEU A 35 -5.62 3.43 -16.19
CA LEU A 35 -6.55 3.30 -17.32
C LEU A 35 -6.81 1.83 -17.70
N PHE A 36 -7.04 0.99 -16.69
CA PHE A 36 -7.36 -0.43 -16.89
C PHE A 36 -8.85 -0.68 -16.75
N LYS A 37 -9.31 -1.79 -17.33
CA LYS A 37 -10.68 -2.26 -17.13
C LYS A 37 -10.88 -2.69 -15.68
N LYS A 38 -12.09 -2.51 -15.15
CA LYS A 38 -12.39 -2.86 -13.75
C LYS A 38 -12.18 -4.34 -13.49
N GLU A 39 -12.49 -5.19 -14.46
CA GLU A 39 -12.33 -6.64 -14.39
C GLU A 39 -10.86 -7.02 -14.24
N ASP A 40 -9.96 -6.35 -14.95
CA ASP A 40 -8.51 -6.59 -14.87
C ASP A 40 -7.95 -6.11 -13.53
N LEU A 41 -8.38 -4.93 -13.06
CA LEU A 41 -8.01 -4.43 -11.73
C LEU A 41 -8.48 -5.38 -10.61
N THR A 42 -9.66 -5.99 -10.78
CA THR A 42 -10.21 -6.95 -9.82
C THR A 42 -9.35 -8.21 -9.77
N LYS A 43 -9.00 -8.78 -10.92
CA LYS A 43 -8.10 -9.96 -11.00
C LYS A 43 -6.73 -9.68 -10.40
N ILE A 44 -6.16 -8.50 -10.65
CA ILE A 44 -4.88 -8.09 -10.06
C ILE A 44 -5.00 -8.02 -8.54
N ALA A 45 -6.05 -7.39 -8.02
CA ALA A 45 -6.25 -7.23 -6.59
C ALA A 45 -6.54 -8.56 -5.88
N GLU A 46 -7.30 -9.47 -6.50
CA GLU A 46 -7.52 -10.84 -6.03
C GLU A 46 -6.20 -11.62 -6.00
N TYR A 47 -5.41 -11.55 -7.08
CA TYR A 47 -4.10 -12.21 -7.12
C TYR A 47 -3.19 -11.74 -5.99
N ILE A 48 -3.09 -10.42 -5.75
CA ILE A 48 -2.30 -9.84 -4.65
C ILE A 48 -2.79 -10.31 -3.28
N TYR A 49 -4.09 -10.53 -3.11
CA TYR A 49 -4.69 -10.94 -1.84
C TYR A 49 -4.52 -12.43 -1.56
N ASP A 50 -4.70 -13.27 -2.57
CA ASP A 50 -4.73 -14.72 -2.44
C ASP A 50 -3.35 -15.39 -2.58
N ASN A 51 -2.34 -14.66 -3.10
CA ASN A 51 -1.02 -15.21 -3.38
C ASN A 51 0.08 -14.47 -2.63
N GLU A 52 1.14 -15.20 -2.27
CA GLU A 52 2.37 -14.59 -1.81
C GLU A 52 3.14 -14.00 -3.00
N ILE A 53 3.46 -12.71 -2.92
CA ILE A 53 4.26 -12.04 -3.95
C ILE A 53 5.73 -12.39 -3.74
N GLU A 54 6.39 -12.77 -4.84
CA GLU A 54 7.83 -13.04 -4.84
C GLU A 54 8.61 -11.84 -4.29
N GLN A 55 9.42 -12.11 -3.27
CA GLN A 55 10.30 -11.11 -2.68
C GLN A 55 11.66 -11.16 -3.39
N PRO A 56 12.23 -10.01 -3.76
CA PRO A 56 13.57 -10.01 -4.36
C PRO A 56 14.60 -10.43 -3.32
N ALA A 57 15.66 -11.14 -3.75
CA ALA A 57 16.67 -11.73 -2.86
C ALA A 57 17.34 -10.71 -1.91
N TRP A 58 17.41 -9.44 -2.32
CA TRP A 58 17.99 -8.37 -1.51
C TRP A 58 17.07 -7.86 -0.38
N PHE A 59 15.75 -8.09 -0.46
CA PHE A 59 14.76 -7.44 0.40
C PHE A 59 15.00 -7.73 1.88
N LYS A 60 15.17 -9.01 2.24
CA LYS A 60 15.34 -9.43 3.64
C LYS A 60 16.59 -8.85 4.30
N SER A 61 17.71 -8.84 3.56
CA SER A 61 18.98 -8.27 4.03
C SER A 61 18.89 -6.75 4.18
N HIS A 62 18.34 -6.07 3.18
CA HIS A 62 18.15 -4.62 3.22
C HIS A 62 17.21 -4.20 4.36
N PHE A 63 16.07 -4.89 4.51
CA PHE A 63 15.11 -4.63 5.58
C PHE A 63 15.75 -4.79 6.97
N SER A 64 16.53 -5.85 7.18
CA SER A 64 17.20 -6.10 8.47
C SER A 64 18.26 -5.03 8.78
N THR A 65 18.97 -4.56 7.76
CA THR A 65 19.97 -3.47 7.91
C THR A 65 19.32 -2.13 8.24
N MET A 66 18.19 -1.81 7.59
CA MET A 66 17.46 -0.55 7.83
C MET A 66 16.63 -0.58 9.13
N HIS A 67 16.31 -1.78 9.63
CA HIS A 67 15.50 -2.00 10.83
C HIS A 67 16.15 -3.01 11.81
N PRO A 68 17.35 -2.72 12.35
CA PRO A 68 18.11 -3.69 13.14
C PRO A 68 17.47 -4.06 14.48
N ASN A 69 16.58 -3.21 15.02
CA ASN A 69 15.87 -3.43 16.29
C ASN A 69 14.37 -3.75 16.12
N GLY A 70 13.94 -4.18 14.93
CA GLY A 70 12.52 -4.35 14.60
C GLY A 70 11.81 -3.02 14.34
N MET A 71 10.51 -3.10 13.98
CA MET A 71 9.67 -1.95 13.61
C MET A 71 9.87 -0.79 14.58
N GLY A 72 10.38 0.34 14.07
CA GLY A 72 10.66 1.54 14.85
C GLY A 72 9.48 1.89 15.76
N SER A 73 9.78 2.10 17.04
CA SER A 73 8.84 2.55 18.05
C SER A 73 7.93 3.63 17.47
N LYS A 74 6.61 3.37 17.43
CA LYS A 74 5.58 4.36 17.07
C LYS A 74 5.56 5.51 18.09
N LYS A 75 6.60 6.35 18.13
CA LYS A 75 6.63 7.62 18.86
C LYS A 75 6.02 8.73 17.98
N GLY A 76 4.79 8.48 17.53
CA GLY A 76 4.03 9.39 16.66
C GLY A 76 2.52 9.37 16.90
N MET A 77 1.99 8.48 17.75
CA MET A 77 0.57 8.49 18.13
C MET A 77 0.39 9.20 19.48
N LYS A 78 0.69 10.50 19.53
CA LYS A 78 0.04 11.40 20.50
C LYS A 78 -1.05 12.14 19.74
N MET A 79 -2.21 11.52 19.60
CA MET A 79 -3.45 12.25 19.37
C MET A 79 -3.88 12.77 20.74
N SER A 80 -3.57 14.04 21.00
CA SER A 80 -4.21 14.79 22.06
C SER A 80 -5.69 14.93 21.73
N ASN A 81 -6.56 14.43 22.61
CA ASN A 81 -7.90 14.96 22.80
C ASN A 81 -8.25 14.88 24.29
#